data_AF-A0A140EBU3-F1
#
_entry.id   AF-A0A140EBU3-F1
#
_cell.length_a   1.000
_cell.length_b   1.000
_cell.length_c   1.000
_cell.angle_alpha   90.00
_cell.angle_beta   90.00
_cell.angle_gamma   90.00
#
_symmetry.space_group_name_H-M   'P 1'
#
loop_
_entity.id
_entity.type
_entity.pdbx_description
1 polymer ?
#
loop_
_entity_poly.entity_id
_entity_poly.type
_entity_poly.pdbx_seq_one_letter_code
_entity_poly.pdbx_strand_id
1 'polypeptide(L)'
;LDRSDASGRRPAVNRRTTLLANSLQDSELLLLDGDSPAALAQRLTQVADFAAQVSYAQLGDLAATLQRELRDLPHRAAVVVTSPEDAEVRLRDLAGTAGARVPDDGPVFTPDGRAFLGAAVEGARIGFLFPGQGSGTSTAGGALARRFTEAAEVYARAALPTAGDMVATHVAQPRIVTGSTAGLRVLEALGIEADIALGHSLGELSALHWAGALDAATLLQAARTRGAAMAAHSASGTMASLTATPEEAGRLVEGLPVVISGYNGPRQTVVAGTVEAVESVGERAAAAG
;
A
#
# COMPACT_ATOMS: atom_id res chain seq x y z
N LEU A 1 40.51 -36.18 -37.01
CA LEU A 1 40.04 -34.82 -37.35
C LEU A 1 38.59 -34.93 -37.75
N ASP A 2 37.67 -34.72 -36.81
CA ASP A 2 36.40 -34.04 -37.10
C ASP A 2 35.77 -33.58 -35.77
N ARG A 3 35.80 -32.27 -35.50
CA ARG A 3 35.11 -31.63 -34.36
C ARG A 3 33.90 -30.93 -34.97
N SER A 4 32.76 -31.62 -35.01
CA SER A 4 31.49 -31.01 -35.40
C SER A 4 30.98 -30.11 -34.29
N ASP A 5 30.77 -28.85 -34.67
CA ASP A 5 30.17 -27.74 -33.93
C ASP A 5 28.95 -28.13 -33.09
N ALA A 6 29.08 -28.02 -31.76
CA ALA A 6 27.95 -28.01 -30.83
C ALA A 6 27.88 -26.65 -30.13
N SER A 7 27.79 -25.57 -30.91
CA SER A 7 27.45 -24.24 -30.39
C SER A 7 25.93 -24.09 -30.25
N GLY A 8 25.35 -24.87 -29.34
CA GLY A 8 23.98 -24.65 -28.87
C GLY A 8 23.90 -23.28 -28.20
N ARG A 9 23.41 -22.28 -28.93
CA ARG A 9 23.17 -20.92 -28.42
C ARG A 9 22.26 -21.05 -27.18
N ARG A 10 22.79 -20.72 -25.99
CA ARG A 10 22.00 -20.70 -24.74
C ARG A 10 20.72 -19.90 -25.01
N PRO A 11 19.52 -20.42 -24.68
CA PRO A 11 18.29 -19.68 -24.88
C PRO A 11 18.40 -18.33 -24.16
N ALA A 12 17.98 -17.27 -24.84
CA ALA A 12 17.99 -15.94 -24.25
C ALA A 12 17.19 -15.98 -22.95
N VAL A 13 17.79 -15.48 -21.86
CA VAL A 13 17.17 -15.41 -20.55
C VAL A 13 15.83 -14.68 -20.70
N ASN A 14 14.74 -15.34 -20.32
CA ASN A 14 13.41 -14.79 -20.53
C ASN A 14 13.21 -13.52 -19.67
N ARG A 15 12.25 -12.66 -20.05
CA ARG A 15 11.99 -11.38 -19.35
C ARG A 15 11.81 -11.57 -17.84
N ARG A 16 11.13 -12.64 -17.42
CA ARG A 16 10.91 -12.97 -16.00
C ARG A 16 12.22 -13.28 -15.28
N THR A 17 13.09 -14.10 -15.84
CA THR A 17 14.39 -14.45 -15.26
C THR A 17 15.32 -13.25 -15.22
N THR A 18 15.35 -12.42 -16.27
CA THR A 18 16.13 -11.17 -16.27
C THR A 18 15.60 -10.16 -15.24
N LEU A 19 14.29 -10.08 -15.03
CA LEU A 19 13.69 -9.23 -14.00
C LEU A 19 14.01 -9.72 -12.59
N LEU A 20 13.90 -11.04 -12.34
CA LEU A 20 14.24 -11.63 -11.04
C LEU A 20 15.73 -11.51 -10.71
N ALA A 21 16.61 -11.68 -11.71
CA ALA A 21 18.05 -11.54 -11.52
C ALA A 21 18.50 -10.08 -11.32
N ASN A 22 17.73 -9.10 -11.81
CA ASN A 22 18.04 -7.67 -11.69
C ASN A 22 17.26 -6.96 -10.59
N SER A 23 16.24 -7.59 -9.99
CA SER A 23 15.56 -7.03 -8.82
C SER A 23 16.39 -7.33 -7.58
N LEU A 24 17.16 -6.35 -7.12
CA LEU A 24 17.72 -6.39 -5.77
C LEU A 24 16.56 -6.55 -4.79
N GLN A 25 16.46 -7.72 -4.17
CA GLN A 25 15.51 -8.03 -3.12
C GLN A 25 16.32 -8.14 -1.83
N ASP A 26 16.14 -7.16 -0.95
CA ASP A 26 16.82 -7.04 0.35
C ASP A 26 16.06 -7.78 1.46
N SER A 27 14.84 -8.25 1.16
CA SER A 27 13.96 -8.93 2.10
C SER A 27 13.15 -10.04 1.44
N GLU A 28 12.90 -11.12 2.17
CA GLU A 28 12.06 -12.25 1.74
C GLU A 28 10.81 -12.38 2.62
N LEU A 29 9.73 -12.93 2.06
CA LEU A 29 8.48 -13.21 2.79
C LEU A 29 8.34 -14.72 3.04
N LEU A 30 8.44 -15.13 4.29
CA LEU A 30 8.22 -16.50 4.72
C LEU A 30 6.75 -16.67 5.14
N LEU A 31 6.04 -17.60 4.52
CA LEU A 31 4.63 -17.89 4.77
C LEU A 31 4.48 -19.29 5.36
N LEU A 32 3.72 -19.43 6.44
CA LEU A 32 3.51 -20.72 7.10
C LEU A 32 2.05 -20.86 7.52
N ASP A 33 1.54 -22.08 7.49
CA ASP A 33 0.21 -22.41 8.00
C ASP A 33 0.20 -23.68 8.88
N GLY A 34 -0.85 -23.83 9.68
CA GLY A 34 -1.03 -24.94 10.62
C GLY A 34 -2.50 -25.18 10.95
N ASP A 35 -2.82 -26.43 11.28
CA ASP A 35 -4.19 -26.85 11.64
C ASP A 35 -4.63 -26.37 13.03
N SER A 36 -3.66 -26.00 13.86
CA SER A 36 -3.80 -25.54 15.23
C SER A 36 -2.69 -24.55 15.57
N PRO A 37 -2.83 -23.71 16.62
CA PRO A 37 -1.75 -22.82 17.06
C PRO A 37 -0.49 -23.61 17.44
N ALA A 38 -0.65 -24.78 18.06
CA ALA A 38 0.44 -25.66 18.45
C ALA A 38 1.20 -26.24 17.23
N ALA A 39 0.48 -26.70 16.20
CA ALA A 39 1.11 -27.19 14.98
C ALA A 39 1.84 -26.08 14.22
N LEU A 40 1.25 -24.88 14.16
CA LEU A 40 1.90 -23.72 13.56
C LEU A 40 3.16 -23.33 14.35
N ALA A 41 3.11 -23.32 15.68
CA ALA A 41 4.27 -23.06 16.53
C ALA A 41 5.40 -24.07 16.28
N GLN A 42 5.06 -25.36 16.21
CA GLN A 42 6.03 -26.41 15.88
C GLN A 42 6.65 -26.20 14.48
N ARG A 43 5.83 -25.85 13.48
CA ARG A 43 6.30 -25.59 12.12
C ARG A 43 7.23 -24.37 12.08
N LEU A 44 6.88 -23.30 12.78
CA LEU A 44 7.72 -22.10 12.92
C LEU A 44 9.08 -22.44 13.54
N THR A 45 9.12 -23.23 14.62
CA THR A 45 10.39 -23.69 15.23
C THR A 45 11.24 -24.50 14.25
N GLN A 46 10.64 -25.46 13.53
CA GLN A 46 11.37 -26.27 12.54
C GLN A 46 11.98 -25.42 11.43
N VAL A 47 11.23 -24.43 10.93
CA VAL A 47 11.72 -23.52 9.89
C VAL A 47 12.79 -22.58 10.45
N ALA A 48 12.68 -22.15 11.72
CA ALA A 48 13.73 -21.36 12.37
C ALA A 48 15.05 -22.13 12.47
N ASP A 49 15.00 -23.40 12.90
CA ASP A 49 16.18 -24.27 13.01
C ASP A 49 16.85 -24.48 11.64
N PHE A 50 16.05 -24.60 10.58
CA PHE A 50 16.56 -24.69 9.22
C PHE A 50 17.12 -23.36 8.71
N ALA A 51 16.43 -22.24 8.96
CA ALA A 51 16.85 -20.91 8.57
C ALA A 51 18.21 -20.53 9.18
N ALA A 52 18.51 -20.97 10.40
CA ALA A 52 19.83 -20.78 11.02
C ALA A 52 20.99 -21.42 10.22
N GLN A 53 20.69 -22.35 9.31
CA GLN A 53 21.67 -23.09 8.50
C GLN A 53 21.71 -22.65 7.03
N VAL A 54 20.76 -21.82 6.58
CA VAL A 54 20.73 -21.37 5.18
C VAL A 54 21.67 -20.20 4.97
N SER A 55 22.27 -20.12 3.78
CA SER A 55 23.00 -18.93 3.33
C SER A 55 22.02 -17.84 2.87
N TYR A 56 22.51 -16.59 2.78
CA TYR A 56 21.76 -15.48 2.17
C TYR A 56 21.20 -15.83 0.78
N ALA A 57 21.98 -16.56 -0.03
CA ALA A 57 21.57 -16.95 -1.39
C ALA A 57 20.41 -17.96 -1.41
N GLN A 58 20.19 -18.70 -0.32
CA GLN A 58 19.15 -19.72 -0.20
C GLN A 58 17.85 -19.18 0.43
N LEU A 59 17.86 -17.95 0.96
CA LEU A 59 16.71 -17.39 1.66
C LEU A 59 15.49 -17.22 0.74
N GLY A 60 15.71 -16.79 -0.51
CA GLY A 60 14.66 -16.72 -1.53
C GLY A 60 14.11 -18.09 -1.93
N ASP A 61 14.97 -19.12 -2.00
CA ASP A 61 14.55 -20.50 -2.26
C ASP A 61 13.70 -21.05 -1.10
N LEU A 62 14.06 -20.71 0.15
CA LEU A 62 13.26 -21.05 1.33
C LEU A 62 11.89 -20.38 1.25
N ALA A 63 11.82 -19.07 1.00
CA ALA A 63 10.56 -18.34 0.85
C ALA A 63 9.66 -18.96 -0.23
N ALA A 64 10.23 -19.24 -1.41
CA ALA A 64 9.51 -19.85 -2.51
C ALA A 64 9.07 -21.30 -2.22
N THR A 65 9.83 -22.04 -1.42
CA THR A 65 9.48 -23.40 -1.01
C THR A 65 8.32 -23.38 -0.01
N LEU A 66 8.42 -22.56 1.03
CA LEU A 66 7.36 -22.42 2.04
C LEU A 66 6.04 -21.97 1.43
N GLN A 67 6.08 -21.02 0.47
CA GLN A 67 4.90 -20.59 -0.26
C GLN A 67 4.23 -21.73 -1.06
N ARG A 68 5.01 -22.64 -1.64
CA ARG A 68 4.49 -23.82 -2.36
C ARG A 68 3.96 -24.91 -1.43
N GLU A 69 4.39 -24.93 -0.17
CA GLU A 69 3.98 -25.90 0.83
C GLU A 69 2.73 -25.49 1.62
N LEU A 70 2.21 -24.28 1.40
CA LEU A 70 0.94 -23.85 2.01
C LEU A 70 -0.19 -24.81 1.64
N ARG A 71 -1.04 -25.10 2.62
CA ARG A 71 -2.16 -26.04 2.54
C ARG A 71 -3.51 -25.37 2.83
N ASP A 72 -3.53 -24.04 2.81
CA ASP A 72 -4.68 -23.21 3.16
C ASP A 72 -5.24 -23.46 4.57
N LEU A 73 -4.36 -23.85 5.50
CA LEU A 73 -4.75 -24.16 6.88
C LEU A 73 -5.18 -22.88 7.66
N PRO A 74 -6.02 -23.04 8.70
CA PRO A 74 -6.64 -21.90 9.36
C PRO A 74 -5.66 -21.03 10.13
N HIS A 75 -4.64 -21.58 10.79
CA HIS A 75 -3.67 -20.76 11.53
C HIS A 75 -2.52 -20.37 10.61
N ARG A 76 -2.24 -19.07 10.49
CA ARG A 76 -1.30 -18.53 9.50
C ARG A 76 -0.30 -17.59 10.14
N ALA A 77 0.94 -17.67 9.67
CA ALA A 77 2.01 -16.74 9.99
C ALA A 77 2.67 -16.21 8.72
N ALA A 78 3.11 -14.96 8.77
CA ALA A 78 3.87 -14.33 7.69
C ALA A 78 5.02 -13.52 8.31
N VAL A 79 6.24 -13.64 7.75
CA VAL A 79 7.43 -12.95 8.27
C VAL A 79 8.25 -12.37 7.12
N VAL A 80 8.51 -11.07 7.18
CA VAL A 80 9.45 -10.37 6.30
C VAL A 80 10.83 -10.40 6.93
N VAL A 81 11.81 -11.02 6.27
CA VAL A 81 13.15 -11.30 6.79
C VAL A 81 14.23 -10.74 5.87
N THR A 82 15.33 -10.22 6.41
CA THR A 82 16.44 -9.63 5.62
C THR A 82 17.69 -10.48 5.64
N SER A 83 17.76 -11.48 6.53
CA SER A 83 18.86 -12.42 6.63
C SER A 83 18.42 -13.75 7.24
N PRO A 84 19.24 -14.81 7.14
CA PRO A 84 19.01 -16.08 7.84
C PRO A 84 18.89 -15.91 9.37
N GLU A 85 19.71 -15.06 9.98
CA GLU A 85 19.69 -14.80 11.43
C GLU A 85 18.43 -14.04 11.85
N ASP A 86 18.03 -13.03 11.06
CA ASP A 86 16.78 -12.29 11.27
C ASP A 86 15.55 -13.20 11.08
N ALA A 87 15.62 -14.15 10.15
CA ALA A 87 14.60 -15.18 9.99
C ALA A 87 14.49 -16.08 11.21
N GLU A 88 15.61 -16.61 11.73
CA GLU A 88 15.62 -17.43 12.93
C GLU A 88 14.96 -16.72 14.11
N VAL A 89 15.42 -15.50 14.43
CA VAL A 89 14.92 -14.72 15.58
C VAL A 89 13.40 -14.52 15.47
N ARG A 90 12.93 -14.01 14.34
CA ARG A 90 11.50 -13.70 14.15
C ARG A 90 10.61 -14.92 14.15
N LEU A 91 11.05 -16.02 13.55
CA LEU A 91 10.30 -17.27 13.53
C LEU A 91 10.20 -17.87 14.95
N ARG A 92 11.26 -17.80 15.77
CA ARG A 92 11.21 -18.25 17.17
C ARG A 92 10.28 -17.39 18.02
N ASP A 93 10.34 -16.07 17.87
CA ASP A 93 9.44 -15.15 18.59
C ASP A 93 7.97 -15.42 18.25
N LEU A 94 7.67 -15.62 16.96
CA LEU A 94 6.34 -15.99 16.51
C LEU A 94 5.92 -17.39 16.97
N ALA A 95 6.85 -18.36 17.02
CA ALA A 95 6.55 -19.70 17.54
C ALA A 95 6.13 -19.63 19.01
N GLY A 96 6.84 -18.86 19.84
CA GLY A 96 6.48 -18.61 21.23
C GLY A 96 5.12 -17.94 21.36
N THR A 97 4.85 -16.94 20.52
CA THR A 97 3.55 -16.26 20.47
C THR A 97 2.43 -17.22 20.08
N ALA A 98 2.62 -18.03 19.03
CA ALA A 98 1.64 -19.00 18.55
C ALA A 98 1.33 -20.10 19.57
N GLY A 99 2.34 -20.59 20.28
CA GLY A 99 2.17 -21.60 21.33
C GLY A 99 1.41 -21.10 22.57
N ALA A 100 1.41 -19.77 22.79
CA ALA A 100 0.69 -19.13 23.89
C ALA A 100 -0.73 -18.66 23.53
N ARG A 101 -1.16 -18.80 22.27
CA ARG A 101 -2.47 -18.31 21.81
C ARG A 101 -3.63 -19.11 22.37
N VAL A 102 -4.73 -18.40 22.61
CA VAL A 102 -6.05 -18.97 22.89
C VAL A 102 -7.02 -18.77 21.71
N PRO A 103 -8.11 -19.54 21.61
CA PRO A 103 -9.00 -19.54 20.44
C PRO A 103 -9.61 -18.17 20.06
N ASP A 104 -9.79 -17.28 21.03
CA ASP A 104 -10.43 -15.97 20.84
C ASP A 104 -9.45 -14.83 20.59
N ASP A 105 -8.15 -15.11 20.52
CA ASP A 105 -7.16 -14.07 20.25
C ASP A 105 -7.36 -13.48 18.85
N GLY A 106 -7.23 -12.16 18.73
CA GLY A 106 -7.24 -11.45 17.45
C GLY A 106 -5.93 -11.63 16.66
N PRO A 107 -5.85 -11.13 15.42
CA PRO A 107 -4.59 -11.11 14.67
C PRO A 107 -3.52 -10.31 15.43
N VAL A 108 -2.27 -10.78 15.37
CA VAL A 108 -1.10 -10.13 15.96
C VAL A 108 -0.21 -9.63 14.84
N PHE A 109 0.21 -8.37 14.96
CA PHE A 109 1.25 -7.76 14.14
C PHE A 109 2.39 -7.34 15.05
N THR A 110 3.63 -7.59 14.66
CA THR A 110 4.78 -7.06 15.40
C THR A 110 4.83 -5.53 15.29
N PRO A 111 5.37 -4.81 16.30
CA PRO A 111 5.44 -3.34 16.27
C PRO A 111 6.18 -2.75 15.05
N ASP A 112 7.13 -3.50 14.49
CA ASP A 112 7.86 -3.12 13.27
C ASP A 112 7.13 -3.48 11.97
N GLY A 113 5.95 -4.10 12.06
CA GLY A 113 5.12 -4.49 10.92
C GLY A 113 5.67 -5.63 10.07
N ARG A 114 6.72 -6.34 10.52
CA ARG A 114 7.41 -7.37 9.74
C ARG A 114 6.94 -8.79 10.01
N ALA A 115 6.11 -9.01 11.03
CA ALA A 115 5.57 -10.32 11.33
C ALA A 115 4.07 -10.25 11.63
N PHE A 116 3.36 -11.27 11.19
CA PHE A 116 1.93 -11.46 11.36
C PHE A 116 1.65 -12.88 11.86
N LEU A 117 0.64 -13.00 12.72
CA LEU A 117 0.08 -14.26 13.18
C LEU A 117 -1.44 -14.12 13.34
N GLY A 118 -2.21 -15.05 12.79
CA GLY A 118 -3.65 -15.02 12.94
C GLY A 118 -4.33 -16.32 12.54
N ALA A 119 -5.65 -16.31 12.59
CA ALA A 119 -6.49 -17.36 12.05
C ALA A 119 -7.26 -16.82 10.84
N ALA A 120 -7.45 -17.66 9.82
CA ALA A 120 -8.29 -17.37 8.67
C ALA A 120 -9.74 -17.19 9.15
N VAL A 121 -10.37 -16.11 8.71
CA VAL A 121 -11.77 -15.82 8.99
C VAL A 121 -12.54 -16.00 7.69
N GLU A 122 -13.56 -16.86 7.73
CA GLU A 122 -14.43 -17.08 6.57
C GLU A 122 -15.23 -15.79 6.25
N GLY A 123 -15.35 -15.46 4.97
CA GLY A 123 -16.09 -14.27 4.52
C GLY A 123 -15.39 -12.94 4.77
N ALA A 124 -14.08 -12.93 5.04
CA ALA A 124 -13.30 -11.70 5.09
C ALA A 124 -13.38 -10.96 3.74
N ARG A 125 -13.75 -9.69 3.78
CA ARG A 125 -13.87 -8.81 2.60
C ARG A 125 -12.75 -7.78 2.59
N ILE A 126 -12.24 -7.47 1.41
CA ILE A 126 -11.19 -6.46 1.22
C ILE A 126 -11.82 -5.21 0.63
N GLY A 127 -11.51 -4.05 1.21
CA GLY A 127 -11.91 -2.75 0.68
C GLY A 127 -10.69 -1.93 0.28
N PHE A 128 -10.65 -1.42 -0.95
CA PHE A 128 -9.61 -0.49 -1.38
C PHE A 128 -9.96 0.95 -0.99
N LEU A 129 -9.00 1.63 -0.36
CA LEU A 129 -9.11 3.05 -0.02
C LEU A 129 -8.13 3.83 -0.87
N PHE A 130 -8.67 4.69 -1.74
CA PHE A 130 -7.89 5.54 -2.62
C PHE A 130 -7.71 6.92 -1.98
N PRO A 131 -6.45 7.37 -1.78
CA PRO A 131 -6.19 8.61 -1.09
C PRO A 131 -6.56 9.84 -1.91
N GLY A 132 -6.81 10.94 -1.20
CA GLY A 132 -7.02 12.27 -1.79
C GLY A 132 -5.74 13.04 -2.06
N GLN A 133 -5.87 14.35 -2.19
CA GLN A 133 -4.74 15.27 -2.34
C GLN A 133 -3.87 15.29 -1.07
N GLY A 134 -2.55 15.45 -1.23
CA GLY A 134 -1.58 15.46 -0.12
C GLY A 134 -0.79 14.15 0.02
N SER A 135 -1.11 13.12 -0.75
CA SER A 135 -0.43 11.82 -0.68
C SER A 135 0.82 11.72 -1.56
N GLY A 136 1.90 11.25 -0.95
CA GLY A 136 3.20 11.03 -1.60
C GLY A 136 3.81 12.31 -2.19
N THR A 137 5.03 12.19 -2.70
CA THR A 137 5.74 13.30 -3.38
C THR A 137 6.46 12.84 -4.65
N SER A 138 6.61 11.54 -4.87
CA SER A 138 7.40 10.97 -5.96
C SER A 138 6.62 10.85 -7.27
N THR A 139 7.29 11.11 -8.39
CA THR A 139 6.81 10.84 -9.75
C THR A 139 7.49 9.64 -10.42
N ALA A 140 8.42 8.98 -9.71
CA ALA A 140 9.19 7.86 -10.25
C ALA A 140 8.69 6.49 -9.78
N GLY A 141 7.63 6.44 -8.95
CA GLY A 141 7.04 5.19 -8.45
C GLY A 141 7.85 4.42 -7.40
N GLY A 142 9.03 4.92 -7.03
CA GLY A 142 9.79 4.43 -5.87
C GLY A 142 10.08 2.94 -5.91
N ALA A 143 9.92 2.27 -4.76
CA ALA A 143 10.17 0.83 -4.65
C ALA A 143 9.26 -0.01 -5.53
N LEU A 144 7.98 0.38 -5.69
CA LEU A 144 7.02 -0.37 -6.51
C LEU A 144 7.42 -0.38 -7.98
N ALA A 145 7.77 0.77 -8.56
CA ALA A 145 8.21 0.82 -9.96
C ALA A 145 9.57 0.12 -10.19
N ARG A 146 10.45 0.08 -9.18
CA ARG A 146 11.69 -0.71 -9.28
C ARG A 146 11.42 -2.22 -9.25
N ARG A 147 10.40 -2.66 -8.51
CA ARG A 147 10.13 -4.09 -8.27
C ARG A 147 9.13 -4.71 -9.25
N PHE A 148 8.13 -3.95 -9.67
CA PHE A 148 7.01 -4.40 -10.48
C PHE A 148 6.99 -3.66 -11.82
N THR A 149 7.05 -4.45 -12.89
CA THR A 149 7.06 -3.92 -14.25
C THR A 149 5.74 -3.21 -14.57
N GLU A 150 4.64 -3.74 -14.04
CA GLU A 150 3.29 -3.22 -14.20
C GLU A 150 3.18 -1.81 -13.61
N ALA A 151 3.81 -1.56 -12.46
CA ALA A 151 3.89 -0.24 -11.86
C ALA A 151 4.77 0.70 -12.69
N ALA A 152 5.96 0.25 -13.11
CA ALA A 152 6.87 1.04 -13.94
C ALA A 152 6.21 1.50 -15.26
N GLU A 153 5.45 0.62 -15.90
CA GLU A 153 4.74 0.90 -17.13
C GLU A 153 3.63 1.94 -16.94
N VAL A 154 2.94 1.96 -15.79
CA VAL A 154 1.96 3.01 -15.46
C VAL A 154 2.63 4.38 -15.38
N TYR A 155 3.75 4.49 -14.66
CA TYR A 155 4.49 5.75 -14.56
C TYR A 155 5.06 6.21 -15.90
N ALA A 156 5.60 5.29 -16.71
CA ALA A 156 6.11 5.60 -18.03
C ALA A 156 5.03 6.17 -18.97
N ARG A 157 3.83 5.57 -18.96
CA ARG A 157 2.68 6.04 -19.76
C ARG A 157 2.11 7.37 -19.27
N ALA A 158 2.15 7.62 -17.96
CA ALA A 158 1.60 8.84 -17.38
C ALA A 158 2.38 10.11 -17.78
N ALA A 159 3.66 9.98 -18.14
CA ALA A 159 4.54 11.07 -18.58
C ALA A 159 4.46 12.29 -17.64
N LEU A 160 4.61 12.03 -16.34
CA LEU A 160 4.49 13.07 -15.30
C LEU A 160 5.66 14.06 -15.36
N PRO A 161 5.45 15.33 -14.98
CA PRO A 161 6.55 16.28 -14.79
C PRO A 161 7.59 15.75 -13.79
N THR A 162 8.86 15.94 -14.09
CA THR A 162 9.99 15.51 -13.24
C THR A 162 10.66 16.67 -12.50
N ALA A 163 10.24 17.90 -12.76
CA ALA A 163 10.74 19.12 -12.15
C ALA A 163 9.60 20.13 -11.94
N GLY A 164 9.84 21.12 -11.08
CA GLY A 164 8.87 22.15 -10.71
C GLY A 164 8.31 21.94 -9.30
N ASP A 165 7.22 22.65 -9.00
CA ASP A 165 6.52 22.51 -7.72
C ASP A 165 5.68 21.22 -7.71
N MET A 166 6.21 20.18 -7.07
CA MET A 166 5.59 18.86 -7.00
C MET A 166 4.39 18.78 -6.06
N VAL A 167 4.17 19.82 -5.24
CA VAL A 167 2.99 19.94 -4.38
C VAL A 167 1.90 20.82 -4.99
N ALA A 168 2.21 21.57 -6.06
CA ALA A 168 1.21 22.33 -6.80
C ALA A 168 0.05 21.42 -7.24
N THR A 169 -1.18 21.85 -6.97
CA THR A 169 -2.41 21.05 -7.20
C THR A 169 -2.49 20.44 -8.60
N HIS A 170 -2.14 21.20 -9.65
CA HIS A 170 -2.17 20.73 -11.04
C HIS A 170 -1.12 19.64 -11.35
N VAL A 171 -0.04 19.55 -10.57
CA VAL A 171 0.98 18.49 -10.66
C VAL A 171 0.64 17.32 -9.74
N ALA A 172 0.18 17.62 -8.52
CA ALA A 172 -0.09 16.63 -7.49
C ALA A 172 -1.24 15.68 -7.87
N GLN A 173 -2.34 16.18 -8.45
CA GLN A 173 -3.49 15.32 -8.77
C GLN A 173 -3.17 14.21 -9.79
N PRO A 174 -2.62 14.49 -10.98
CA PRO A 174 -2.23 13.43 -11.92
C PRO A 174 -1.18 12.48 -11.34
N ARG A 175 -0.26 12.99 -10.51
CA ARG A 175 0.75 12.15 -9.82
C ARG A 175 0.10 11.16 -8.85
N ILE A 176 -0.86 11.61 -8.04
CA ILE A 176 -1.52 10.77 -7.03
C ILE A 176 -2.34 9.68 -7.70
N VAL A 177 -3.16 10.00 -8.71
CA VAL A 177 -3.93 8.97 -9.41
C VAL A 177 -3.03 7.97 -10.14
N THR A 178 -1.89 8.43 -10.68
CA THR A 178 -0.88 7.53 -11.28
C THR A 178 -0.32 6.56 -10.23
N GLY A 179 -0.03 7.04 -9.02
CA GLY A 179 0.42 6.21 -7.90
C GLY A 179 -0.65 5.19 -7.47
N SER A 180 -1.91 5.61 -7.38
CA SER A 180 -3.05 4.71 -7.11
C SER A 180 -3.20 3.64 -8.18
N THR A 181 -3.15 4.00 -9.46
CA THR A 181 -3.20 3.04 -10.57
C THR A 181 -2.01 2.08 -10.54
N ALA A 182 -0.80 2.56 -10.27
CA ALA A 182 0.38 1.71 -10.14
C ALA A 182 0.24 0.72 -8.99
N GLY A 183 -0.23 1.17 -7.82
CA GLY A 183 -0.54 0.30 -6.68
C GLY A 183 -1.60 -0.75 -7.02
N LEU A 184 -2.68 -0.35 -7.71
CA LEU A 184 -3.71 -1.28 -8.16
C LEU A 184 -3.15 -2.37 -9.07
N ARG A 185 -2.27 -2.01 -10.03
CA ARG A 185 -1.62 -2.99 -10.91
C ARG A 185 -0.71 -3.96 -10.15
N VAL A 186 -0.08 -3.53 -9.06
CA VAL A 186 0.70 -4.41 -8.19
C VAL A 186 -0.21 -5.37 -7.43
N LEU A 187 -1.31 -4.88 -6.86
CA LEU A 187 -2.28 -5.73 -6.15
C LEU A 187 -2.88 -6.78 -7.09
N GLU A 188 -3.24 -6.40 -8.32
CA GLU A 188 -3.71 -7.32 -9.37
C GLU A 188 -2.65 -8.36 -9.72
N ALA A 189 -1.38 -7.97 -9.89
CA ALA A 189 -0.29 -8.90 -10.16
C ALA A 189 -0.01 -9.88 -9.00
N LEU A 190 -0.40 -9.51 -7.77
CA LEU A 190 -0.33 -10.35 -6.57
C LEU A 190 -1.61 -11.16 -6.34
N GLY A 191 -2.65 -11.01 -7.17
CA GLY A 191 -3.93 -11.69 -7.02
C GLY A 191 -4.78 -11.18 -5.85
N ILE A 192 -4.57 -9.93 -5.42
CA ILE A 192 -5.36 -9.30 -4.36
C ILE A 192 -6.53 -8.54 -4.99
N GLU A 193 -7.73 -9.02 -4.71
CA GLU A 193 -8.99 -8.42 -5.15
C GLU A 193 -9.72 -7.75 -3.99
N ALA A 194 -10.56 -6.77 -4.30
CA ALA A 194 -11.40 -6.08 -3.33
C ALA A 194 -12.87 -6.25 -3.70
N ASP A 195 -13.74 -6.25 -2.69
CA ASP A 195 -15.19 -6.28 -2.86
C ASP A 195 -15.75 -4.86 -3.06
N ILE A 196 -15.08 -3.86 -2.48
CA ILE A 196 -15.50 -2.46 -2.52
C ILE A 196 -14.29 -1.55 -2.72
N ALA A 197 -14.54 -0.35 -3.25
CA ALA A 197 -13.58 0.74 -3.21
C ALA A 197 -14.23 2.03 -2.72
N LEU A 198 -13.48 2.80 -1.94
CA LEU A 198 -13.81 4.18 -1.60
C LEU A 198 -12.64 5.08 -1.97
N GLY A 199 -12.95 6.30 -2.38
CA GLY A 199 -11.96 7.32 -2.66
C GLY A 199 -12.20 8.56 -1.84
N HIS A 200 -11.14 9.19 -1.34
CA HIS A 200 -11.26 10.49 -0.68
C HIS A 200 -11.07 11.60 -1.71
N SER A 201 -12.14 12.33 -2.05
CA SER A 201 -12.11 13.50 -2.94
C SER A 201 -11.48 13.25 -4.32
N LEU A 202 -10.17 13.41 -4.48
CA LEU A 202 -9.46 13.02 -5.70
C LEU A 202 -9.50 11.49 -5.91
N GLY A 203 -9.39 10.73 -4.81
CA GLY A 203 -9.34 9.28 -4.83
C GLY A 203 -10.59 8.64 -5.43
N GLU A 204 -11.72 9.35 -5.47
CA GLU A 204 -12.95 8.84 -6.12
C GLU A 204 -12.74 8.56 -7.60
N LEU A 205 -11.89 9.35 -8.28
CA LEU A 205 -11.55 9.06 -9.67
C LEU A 205 -10.83 7.72 -9.79
N SER A 206 -9.91 7.42 -8.88
CA SER A 206 -9.22 6.11 -8.83
C SER A 206 -10.18 4.97 -8.47
N ALA A 207 -11.16 5.20 -7.59
CA ALA A 207 -12.20 4.22 -7.25
C ALA A 207 -13.12 3.93 -8.45
N LEU A 208 -13.53 4.96 -9.20
CA LEU A 208 -14.30 4.82 -10.44
C LEU A 208 -13.51 4.10 -11.53
N HIS A 209 -12.21 4.35 -11.62
CA HIS A 209 -11.32 3.60 -12.51
C HIS A 209 -11.23 2.12 -12.12
N TRP A 210 -11.04 1.82 -10.83
CA TRP A 210 -11.05 0.46 -10.31
C TRP A 210 -12.38 -0.26 -10.62
N ALA A 211 -13.51 0.42 -10.47
CA ALA A 211 -14.84 -0.11 -10.79
C ALA A 211 -15.12 -0.26 -12.30
N GLY A 212 -14.17 0.10 -13.17
CA GLY A 212 -14.31 0.01 -14.63
C GLY A 212 -15.12 1.14 -15.28
N ALA A 213 -15.52 2.16 -14.52
CA ALA A 213 -16.28 3.30 -15.05
C ALA A 213 -15.41 4.29 -15.83
N LEU A 214 -14.10 4.34 -15.53
CA LEU A 214 -13.11 5.15 -16.24
C LEU A 214 -11.98 4.25 -16.72
N ASP A 215 -11.56 4.40 -17.98
CA ASP A 215 -10.28 3.83 -18.41
C ASP A 215 -9.10 4.66 -17.87
N ALA A 216 -7.88 4.11 -17.99
CA ALA A 216 -6.68 4.75 -17.43
C ALA A 216 -6.37 6.12 -18.07
N ALA A 217 -6.67 6.29 -19.37
CA ALA A 217 -6.43 7.54 -20.08
C ALA A 217 -7.41 8.63 -19.60
N THR A 218 -8.68 8.28 -19.46
CA THR A 218 -9.76 9.14 -18.97
C THR A 218 -9.52 9.52 -17.53
N LEU A 219 -9.11 8.59 -16.66
CA LEU A 219 -8.71 8.86 -15.27
C LEU A 219 -7.63 9.96 -15.22
N LEU A 220 -6.53 9.76 -15.96
CA LEU A 220 -5.41 10.70 -15.94
C LEU A 220 -5.83 12.08 -16.48
N GLN A 221 -6.63 12.11 -17.54
CA GLN A 221 -7.10 13.36 -18.12
C GLN A 221 -8.09 14.10 -17.20
N ALA A 222 -8.96 13.37 -16.50
CA ALA A 222 -9.86 13.93 -15.49
C ALA A 222 -9.05 14.57 -14.35
N ALA A 223 -8.04 13.87 -13.84
CA ALA A 223 -7.15 14.40 -12.79
C ALA A 223 -6.37 15.64 -13.24
N ARG A 224 -5.85 15.66 -14.48
CA ARG A 224 -5.18 16.84 -15.06
C ARG A 224 -6.12 18.03 -15.18
N THR A 225 -7.32 17.79 -15.70
CA THR A 225 -8.32 18.84 -15.91
C THR A 225 -8.79 19.43 -14.58
N ARG A 226 -9.10 18.56 -13.60
CA ARG A 226 -9.49 18.97 -12.25
C ARG A 226 -8.36 19.73 -11.54
N GLY A 227 -7.13 19.23 -11.59
CA GLY A 227 -5.98 19.88 -10.97
C GLY A 227 -5.70 21.27 -11.56
N ALA A 228 -5.79 21.43 -12.88
CA ALA A 228 -5.63 22.70 -13.57
C ALA A 228 -6.76 23.70 -13.22
N ALA A 229 -8.01 23.25 -13.25
CA ALA A 229 -9.16 24.09 -12.91
C ALA A 229 -9.08 24.55 -11.45
N MET A 230 -8.74 23.66 -10.52
CA MET A 230 -8.56 24.02 -9.11
C MET A 230 -7.43 25.05 -8.95
N ALA A 231 -6.27 24.82 -9.56
CA ALA A 231 -5.14 25.74 -9.48
C ALA A 231 -5.46 27.14 -10.03
N ALA A 232 -6.29 27.24 -11.08
CA ALA A 232 -6.70 28.52 -11.66
C ALA A 232 -7.68 29.32 -10.78
N HIS A 233 -8.43 28.65 -9.90
CA HIS A 233 -9.53 29.25 -9.13
C HIS A 233 -9.31 29.25 -7.61
N SER A 234 -8.20 28.69 -7.11
CA SER A 234 -7.94 28.55 -5.68
C SER A 234 -7.18 29.71 -5.03
N ALA A 235 -6.81 30.76 -5.77
CA ALA A 235 -5.95 31.85 -5.28
C ALA A 235 -6.50 32.62 -4.07
N SER A 236 -7.80 32.50 -3.77
CA SER A 236 -8.48 33.20 -2.67
C SER A 236 -9.02 32.28 -1.56
N GLY A 237 -8.76 30.97 -1.62
CA GLY A 237 -9.35 29.99 -0.70
C GLY A 237 -8.31 29.16 0.06
N THR A 238 -8.65 28.74 1.27
CA THR A 238 -7.84 27.82 2.09
C THR A 238 -8.71 26.76 2.77
N MET A 239 -8.06 25.78 3.40
CA MET A 239 -8.70 24.70 4.13
C MET A 239 -8.03 24.52 5.50
N ALA A 240 -8.82 24.17 6.52
CA ALA A 240 -8.31 23.82 7.85
C ALA A 240 -8.96 22.52 8.36
N SER A 241 -8.17 21.70 9.05
CA SER A 241 -8.66 20.54 9.78
C SER A 241 -8.95 20.94 11.23
N LEU A 242 -10.14 20.60 11.70
CA LEU A 242 -10.60 20.82 13.08
C LEU A 242 -10.68 19.48 13.81
N THR A 243 -10.18 19.44 15.04
CA THR A 243 -10.37 18.32 15.97
C THR A 243 -11.76 18.41 16.63
N ALA A 244 -12.80 18.40 15.80
CA ALA A 244 -14.18 18.66 16.18
C ALA A 244 -15.14 17.66 15.50
N THR A 245 -16.22 17.34 16.19
CA THR A 245 -17.38 16.63 15.63
C THR A 245 -18.04 17.47 14.52
N PRO A 246 -18.82 16.85 13.61
CA PRO A 246 -19.61 17.58 12.61
C PRO A 246 -20.49 18.68 13.22
N GLU A 247 -21.10 18.41 14.37
CA GLU A 247 -22.00 19.33 15.06
C GLU A 247 -21.26 20.51 15.68
N GLU A 248 -20.09 20.26 16.28
CA GLU A 248 -19.20 21.32 16.80
C GLU A 248 -18.69 22.20 15.67
N ALA A 249 -18.19 21.60 14.60
CA ALA A 249 -17.74 22.33 13.42
C ALA A 249 -18.86 23.18 12.82
N GLY A 250 -20.10 22.65 12.78
CA GLY A 250 -21.29 23.38 12.35
C GLY A 250 -21.53 24.67 13.14
N ARG A 251 -21.38 24.62 14.48
CA ARG A 251 -21.48 25.82 15.33
C ARG A 251 -20.34 26.80 15.08
N LEU A 252 -19.12 26.29 14.86
CA LEU A 252 -17.94 27.14 14.64
C LEU A 252 -18.03 27.94 13.34
N VAL A 253 -18.58 27.35 12.26
CA VAL A 253 -18.71 28.00 10.95
C VAL A 253 -19.95 28.89 10.82
N GLU A 254 -20.86 28.89 11.80
CA GLU A 254 -22.13 29.62 11.72
C GLU A 254 -21.92 31.12 11.50
N GLY A 255 -22.58 31.66 10.46
CA GLY A 255 -22.48 33.06 10.07
C GLY A 255 -21.18 33.45 9.36
N LEU A 256 -20.30 32.50 9.04
CA LEU A 256 -19.07 32.73 8.26
C LEU A 256 -19.21 32.18 6.83
N PRO A 257 -18.54 32.76 5.82
CA PRO A 257 -18.54 32.25 4.44
C PRO A 257 -17.59 31.05 4.30
N VAL A 258 -17.85 30.01 5.09
CA VAL A 258 -17.08 28.76 5.17
C VAL A 258 -18.02 27.58 4.99
N VAL A 259 -17.56 26.57 4.28
CA VAL A 259 -18.27 25.29 4.14
C VAL A 259 -17.51 24.19 4.88
N ILE A 260 -18.25 23.20 5.38
CA ILE A 260 -17.65 21.93 5.76
C ILE A 260 -17.37 21.14 4.48
N SER A 261 -16.09 20.82 4.27
CA SER A 261 -15.57 20.19 3.05
C SER A 261 -15.24 18.71 3.22
N GLY A 262 -15.21 18.20 4.46
CA GLY A 262 -14.98 16.79 4.72
C GLY A 262 -15.25 16.37 6.15
N TYR A 263 -15.80 15.17 6.31
CA TYR A 263 -15.96 14.48 7.59
C TYR A 263 -15.00 13.28 7.59
N ASN A 264 -13.78 13.48 8.07
CA ASN A 264 -12.70 12.49 7.98
C ASN A 264 -12.68 11.50 9.16
N GLY A 265 -13.47 11.78 10.20
CA GLY A 265 -13.66 10.89 11.34
C GLY A 265 -14.59 11.51 12.39
N PRO A 266 -14.91 10.77 13.47
CA PRO A 266 -15.87 11.23 14.48
C PRO A 266 -15.53 12.58 15.11
N ARG A 267 -14.24 12.94 15.17
CA ARG A 267 -13.74 14.22 15.67
C ARG A 267 -12.74 14.88 14.71
N GLN A 268 -12.86 14.62 13.42
CA GLN A 268 -11.99 15.23 12.41
C GLN A 268 -12.83 15.77 11.27
N THR A 269 -13.06 17.08 11.30
CA THR A 269 -13.87 17.79 10.30
C THR A 269 -13.01 18.81 9.57
N VAL A 270 -13.13 18.90 8.26
CA VAL A 270 -12.36 19.84 7.43
C VAL A 270 -13.27 20.94 6.93
N VAL A 271 -12.83 22.19 7.09
CA VAL A 271 -13.54 23.37 6.62
C VAL A 271 -12.78 24.04 5.48
N ALA A 272 -13.50 24.69 4.55
CA ALA A 272 -12.94 25.39 3.41
C ALA A 272 -13.66 26.73 3.18
N GLY A 273 -12.91 27.77 2.85
CA GLY A 273 -13.46 29.12 2.65
C GLY A 273 -12.35 30.09 2.27
N THR A 274 -12.61 31.40 2.37
CA THR A 274 -11.54 32.40 2.25
C THR A 274 -10.54 32.28 3.40
N VAL A 275 -9.33 32.81 3.22
CA VAL A 275 -8.29 32.77 4.26
C VAL A 275 -8.79 33.37 5.56
N GLU A 276 -9.37 34.56 5.49
CA GLU A 276 -9.84 35.31 6.66
C GLU A 276 -10.99 34.59 7.38
N ALA A 277 -11.88 33.95 6.61
CA ALA A 277 -13.01 33.23 7.16
C ALA A 277 -12.59 31.94 7.86
N VAL A 278 -11.61 31.21 7.29
CA VAL A 278 -11.05 30.01 7.92
C VAL A 278 -10.22 30.36 9.15
N GLU A 279 -9.47 31.46 9.14
CA GLU A 279 -8.77 31.97 10.33
C GLU A 279 -9.74 32.31 11.45
N SER A 280 -10.87 32.98 11.13
CA SER A 280 -11.94 33.26 12.10
C SER A 280 -12.53 31.99 12.72
N VAL A 281 -12.69 30.92 11.92
CA VAL A 281 -13.10 29.60 12.45
C VAL A 281 -12.05 29.03 13.40
N GLY A 282 -10.76 29.17 13.06
CA GLY A 282 -9.65 28.74 13.90
C GLY A 282 -9.62 29.46 15.25
N GLU A 283 -9.86 30.77 15.28
CA GLU A 283 -9.97 31.56 16.51
C GLU A 283 -11.14 31.09 17.38
N ARG A 284 -12.32 30.86 16.77
CA ARG A 284 -13.49 30.31 17.49
C ARG A 284 -13.21 28.92 18.06
N ALA A 285 -12.53 28.07 17.30
CA ALA A 285 -12.15 26.73 17.75
C ALA A 285 -11.20 26.81 18.95
N ALA A 286 -10.15 27.64 18.87
CA ALA A 286 -9.21 27.83 19.97
C ALA A 286 -9.88 28.37 21.25
N ALA A 287 -10.89 29.23 21.11
CA ALA A 287 -11.67 29.72 22.25
C ALA A 287 -12.60 28.65 22.86
N ALA A 288 -13.01 27.64 22.08
CA ALA A 288 -13.91 26.57 22.51
C ALA A 288 -13.18 25.35 23.12
N GLY A 289 -11.86 25.22 22.90
CA GLY A 289 -11.03 24.10 23.34
C GLY A 289 -10.96 22.95 22.34
#